data_AF-A0A1B6L106-F1
#
_entry.id   AF-A0A1B6L106-F1
#
_cell.length_a   1.000
_cell.length_b   1.000
_cell.length_c   1.000
_cell.angle_alpha   90.00
_cell.angle_beta   90.00
_cell.angle_gamma   90.00
#
_symmetry.space_group_name_H-M   'P 1'
#
loop_
_entity.id
_entity.type
_entity.pdbx_description
1 polymer ?
#
loop_
_entity_poly.entity_id
_entity_poly.type
_entity_poly.pdbx_seq_one_letter_code
_entity_poly.pdbx_strand_id
1 'polypeptide(L)'
;ENPVTNFISMSRMGFEMCERILTYQPVKKLLTSDVKFDLLIVEFFNSDCFLSLVQKYGMPYVGISASSTSPEKDARVGTPAELTYVSHHELPLDSHMSLSQRLWNIAYTSLVGMVRT
;
A
#
# COMPACT_ATOMS: atom_id res chain seq x y z
N GLU A 1 -12.51 -16.86 1.44
CA GLU A 1 -11.72 -16.63 0.20
C GLU A 1 -10.26 -16.94 0.51
N ASN A 2 -9.44 -17.32 -0.48
CA ASN A 2 -8.05 -17.67 -0.24
C ASN A 2 -7.19 -16.39 -0.15
N PRO A 3 -6.46 -16.16 0.96
CA PRO A 3 -5.71 -14.91 1.16
C PRO A 3 -4.60 -14.73 0.10
N VAL A 4 -4.04 -15.81 -0.44
CA VAL A 4 -3.02 -15.72 -1.50
C VAL A 4 -3.63 -15.21 -2.82
N THR A 5 -4.83 -15.68 -3.16
CA THR A 5 -5.50 -15.21 -4.40
C THR A 5 -5.95 -13.76 -4.29
N ASN A 6 -6.35 -13.32 -3.10
CA ASN A 6 -6.74 -11.93 -2.85
C ASN A 6 -5.53 -11.00 -3.00
N PHE A 7 -4.41 -11.34 -2.36
CA PHE A 7 -3.15 -10.61 -2.51
C PHE A 7 -2.71 -10.45 -3.98
N ILE A 8 -2.74 -11.55 -4.75
CA ILE A 8 -2.38 -11.52 -6.18
C ILE A 8 -3.33 -10.63 -6.98
N SER A 9 -4.64 -10.76 -6.74
CA SER A 9 -5.66 -9.97 -7.43
C SER A 9 -5.51 -8.48 -7.14
N MET A 10 -5.27 -8.11 -5.87
CA MET A 10 -5.03 -6.73 -5.44
C MET A 10 -3.76 -6.14 -6.03
N SER A 11 -2.68 -6.92 -6.10
CA SER A 11 -1.43 -6.50 -6.73
C SER A 11 -1.62 -6.22 -8.21
N ARG A 12 -2.32 -7.10 -8.94
CA ARG A 12 -2.65 -6.89 -10.36
C ARG A 12 -3.51 -5.65 -10.57
N MET A 13 -4.53 -5.45 -9.73
CA MET A 13 -5.38 -4.26 -9.79
C MET A 13 -4.56 -2.98 -9.61
N GLY A 14 -3.61 -2.96 -8.65
CA GLY A 14 -2.70 -1.84 -8.45
C GLY A 14 -1.90 -1.50 -9.69
N PHE A 15 -1.36 -2.52 -10.37
CA PHE A 15 -0.60 -2.34 -11.62
C PHE A 15 -1.48 -1.79 -12.75
N GLU A 16 -2.66 -2.39 -12.98
CA GLU A 16 -3.59 -1.94 -14.02
C GLU A 16 -4.08 -0.50 -13.79
N MET A 17 -4.34 -0.11 -12.54
CA MET A 17 -4.69 1.27 -12.20
C MET A 17 -3.55 2.23 -12.54
N CYS A 18 -2.31 1.89 -12.19
CA CYS A 18 -1.15 2.70 -12.52
C CYS A 18 -0.99 2.87 -14.04
N GLU A 19 -1.09 1.79 -14.80
CA GLU A 19 -0.98 1.84 -16.26
C GLU A 19 -2.06 2.75 -16.87
N ARG A 20 -3.32 2.58 -16.45
CA ARG A 20 -4.44 3.38 -16.96
C ARG A 20 -4.29 4.86 -16.64
N ILE A 21 -3.90 5.20 -15.42
CA ILE A 21 -3.82 6.61 -15.01
C ILE A 21 -2.60 7.29 -15.64
N LEU A 22 -1.45 6.62 -15.70
CA LEU A 22 -0.26 7.18 -16.34
C LEU A 22 -0.40 7.29 -17.87
N THR A 23 -1.23 6.46 -18.49
CA THR A 23 -1.52 6.56 -19.92
C THR A 23 -2.61 7.58 -20.25
N TYR A 24 -3.36 8.05 -19.25
CA TYR A 24 -4.46 8.99 -19.41
C TYR A 24 -3.98 10.37 -19.90
N GLN A 25 -4.63 10.90 -20.94
CA GLN A 25 -4.17 12.09 -21.65
C GLN A 25 -4.05 13.35 -20.78
N PRO A 26 -5.03 13.68 -19.91
CA PRO A 26 -4.87 14.78 -18.96
C PRO A 26 -3.66 14.65 -18.04
N VAL A 27 -3.37 13.43 -17.56
CA VAL A 27 -2.19 13.17 -16.72
C VAL A 27 -0.92 13.35 -17.53
N LYS A 28 -0.85 12.83 -18.76
CA LYS A 28 0.30 13.05 -19.65
C LYS A 28 0.56 14.54 -19.93
N LYS A 29 -0.50 15.32 -20.20
CA LYS A 29 -0.38 16.77 -20.39
C LYS A 29 0.14 17.47 -19.13
N LEU A 30 -0.37 17.08 -17.97
CA LEU A 30 0.11 17.60 -16.69
C LEU A 30 1.59 17.28 -16.48
N LEU A 31 1.98 16.04 -16.78
CA LEU A 31 3.37 15.59 -16.72
C LEU A 31 4.29 16.37 -17.66
N THR A 32 3.83 16.83 -18.81
CA THR A 32 4.67 17.65 -19.72
C THR A 32 4.63 19.14 -19.41
N SER A 33 3.81 19.58 -18.46
CA SER A 33 3.67 20.99 -18.10
C SER A 33 4.63 21.41 -17.00
N ASP A 34 5.00 22.69 -16.99
CA ASP A 34 5.83 23.32 -15.94
C ASP A 34 4.98 23.82 -14.75
N VAL A 35 3.79 23.24 -14.56
CA VAL A 35 2.93 23.57 -13.41
C VAL A 35 3.64 23.13 -12.13
N LYS A 36 3.60 24.00 -11.13
CA LYS A 36 4.12 23.72 -9.79
C LYS A 36 2.99 23.32 -8.86
N PHE A 37 3.31 22.41 -7.96
CA PHE A 37 2.41 21.92 -6.93
C PHE A 37 3.11 22.05 -5.58
N ASP A 38 2.37 22.45 -4.56
CA ASP A 38 2.91 22.61 -3.21
C ASP A 38 2.76 21.33 -2.37
N LEU A 39 1.84 20.44 -2.75
CA LEU A 39 1.52 19.23 -2.01
C LEU A 39 0.86 18.17 -2.91
N LEU A 40 1.31 16.91 -2.78
CA LEU A 40 0.61 15.74 -3.31
C LEU A 40 -0.24 15.10 -2.21
N ILE A 41 -1.52 14.86 -2.47
CA ILE A 41 -2.36 14.02 -1.62
C ILE A 41 -2.67 12.75 -2.39
N VAL A 42 -2.33 11.59 -1.81
CA VAL A 42 -2.47 10.31 -2.50
C VAL A 42 -3.04 9.25 -1.56
N GLU A 43 -3.90 8.40 -2.10
CA GLU A 43 -4.37 7.21 -1.39
C GLU A 43 -3.24 6.17 -1.30
N PHE A 44 -2.99 5.71 -0.08
CA PHE A 44 -1.97 4.76 0.29
C PHE A 44 -2.54 3.34 0.20
N PHE A 45 -2.57 2.84 -1.03
CA PHE A 45 -3.08 1.52 -1.37
C PHE A 45 -1.96 0.61 -1.91
N ASN A 46 -2.31 -0.39 -2.73
CA ASN A 46 -1.37 -1.30 -3.38
C ASN A 46 -0.63 -0.71 -4.60
N SER A 47 -0.77 0.59 -4.86
CA SER A 47 -0.17 1.27 -6.01
C SER A 47 0.68 2.47 -5.58
N ASP A 48 1.97 2.45 -5.94
CA ASP A 48 2.92 3.51 -5.58
C ASP A 48 3.30 4.43 -6.75
N CYS A 49 2.69 4.24 -7.93
CA CYS A 49 3.07 4.94 -9.16
C CYS A 49 2.99 6.47 -9.06
N PHE A 50 2.09 7.03 -8.25
CA PHE A 50 1.95 8.47 -8.07
C PHE A 50 3.05 9.10 -7.21
N LEU A 51 3.79 8.30 -6.43
CA LEU A 51 4.91 8.82 -5.64
C LEU A 51 6.06 9.30 -6.53
N SER A 52 6.15 8.82 -7.77
CA SER A 52 7.10 9.37 -8.75
C SER A 52 6.87 10.88 -9.04
N LEU A 53 5.65 11.38 -8.81
CA LEU A 53 5.32 12.79 -8.99
C LEU A 53 5.98 13.68 -7.94
N VAL A 54 6.23 13.16 -6.74
CA VAL A 54 6.97 13.86 -5.67
C VAL A 54 8.34 14.25 -6.17
N GLN A 55 9.06 13.30 -6.76
CA GLN A 55 10.38 13.55 -7.33
C GLN A 55 10.32 14.49 -8.53
N LYS A 56 9.32 14.33 -9.40
CA LYS A 56 9.15 15.15 -10.61
C LYS A 56 8.93 16.63 -10.31
N TYR A 57 8.05 16.94 -9.37
CA TYR A 57 7.66 18.32 -9.05
C TYR A 57 8.39 18.89 -7.83
N GLY A 58 9.20 18.08 -7.14
CA GLY A 58 9.95 18.51 -5.96
C GLY A 58 9.06 18.90 -4.77
N MET A 59 7.89 18.27 -4.64
CA MET A 59 6.88 18.60 -3.63
C MET A 59 6.78 17.53 -2.54
N PRO A 60 6.41 17.88 -1.29
CA PRO A 60 6.06 16.89 -0.27
C PRO A 60 4.76 16.14 -0.63
N TYR A 61 4.50 15.03 0.04
CA TYR A 61 3.25 14.28 -0.09
C TYR A 61 2.62 13.93 1.26
N VAL A 62 1.31 13.76 1.25
CA VAL A 62 0.50 13.21 2.34
C VAL A 62 -0.21 11.97 1.82
N GLY A 63 0.05 10.83 2.46
CA GLY A 63 -0.65 9.57 2.21
C GLY A 63 -1.89 9.45 3.09
N ILE A 64 -3.03 9.08 2.49
CA ILE A 64 -4.28 8.79 3.21
C ILE A 64 -4.61 7.33 2.97
N SER A 65 -5.08 6.57 3.98
CA SER A 65 -5.62 5.23 3.74
C SER A 65 -7.05 5.14 4.23
N ALA A 66 -7.97 4.74 3.36
CA ALA A 66 -9.37 4.48 3.72
C ALA A 66 -9.57 3.10 4.37
N SER A 67 -8.53 2.28 4.39
CA SER A 67 -8.54 0.92 4.94
C SER A 67 -7.77 0.84 6.26
N SER A 68 -7.97 -0.24 7.01
CA SER A 68 -7.15 -0.52 8.19
C SER A 68 -5.67 -0.55 7.80
N THR A 69 -4.83 -0.09 8.73
CA THR A 69 -3.39 -0.23 8.55
C THR A 69 -2.97 -1.70 8.54
N SER A 70 -1.80 -1.95 7.98
CA SER A 70 -1.15 -3.24 8.01
C SER A 70 0.32 -3.06 8.33
N PRO A 71 1.01 -4.08 8.88
CA PRO A 71 2.44 -4.01 9.18
C PRO A 71 3.31 -3.45 8.04
N GLU A 72 2.98 -3.78 6.79
CA GLU A 72 3.68 -3.28 5.60
C GLU A 72 3.47 -1.78 5.39
N LYS A 73 2.25 -1.28 5.70
CA LYS A 73 1.93 0.15 5.61
C LYS A 73 2.56 0.94 6.75
N ASP A 74 2.54 0.38 7.96
CA ASP A 74 3.14 0.99 9.15
C ASP A 74 4.65 1.19 8.97
N ALA A 75 5.34 0.20 8.39
CA ALA A 75 6.77 0.28 8.10
C ALA A 75 7.13 1.47 7.19
N ARG A 76 6.25 1.83 6.24
CA ARG A 76 6.49 2.92 5.29
C ARG A 76 6.40 4.32 5.92
N VAL A 77 5.69 4.44 7.04
CA VAL A 77 5.61 5.68 7.83
C VAL A 77 6.48 5.62 9.08
N GLY A 78 7.31 4.58 9.23
CA GLY A 78 8.20 4.39 10.37
C GLY A 78 7.47 4.00 11.67
N THR A 79 6.22 3.55 11.59
CA THR A 79 5.48 3.03 12.74
C THR A 79 5.94 1.60 13.04
N PRO A 80 6.31 1.25 14.28
CA PRO A 80 6.70 -0.11 14.63
C PRO A 80 5.52 -1.07 14.43
N ALA A 81 5.71 -2.12 13.62
CA ALA A 81 4.68 -3.12 13.39
C ALA A 81 4.66 -4.17 14.52
N GLU A 82 3.56 -4.25 15.27
CA GLU A 82 3.37 -5.27 16.31
C GLU A 82 2.68 -6.53 15.77
N LEU A 83 3.46 -7.41 15.14
CA LEU A 83 2.97 -8.64 14.47
C LEU A 83 2.25 -9.63 15.42
N THR A 84 2.50 -9.55 16.73
CA THR A 84 1.88 -10.43 17.74
C THR A 84 0.48 -9.98 18.17
N TYR A 85 0.13 -8.72 17.93
CA TYR A 85 -1.09 -8.10 18.47
C TYR A 85 -1.98 -7.54 17.38
N VAL A 86 -1.40 -6.99 16.31
CA VAL A 86 -2.14 -6.49 15.15
C VAL A 86 -2.35 -7.61 14.16
N SER A 87 -3.62 -7.99 13.96
CA SER A 87 -4.02 -8.94 12.94
C SER A 87 -3.74 -8.36 11.55
N HIS A 88 -3.16 -9.17 10.66
CA HIS A 88 -3.01 -8.80 9.27
C HIS A 88 -4.40 -8.67 8.63
N HIS A 89 -4.66 -7.55 7.95
CA HIS A 89 -5.96 -7.22 7.38
C HIS A 89 -6.56 -8.25 6.40
N GLU A 90 -5.72 -9.07 5.75
CA GLU A 90 -6.16 -10.17 4.86
C GLU A 90 -6.42 -11.51 5.57
N LEU A 91 -6.12 -11.62 6.87
CA LEU A 91 -6.44 -12.80 7.65
C LEU A 91 -7.78 -12.63 8.36
N PRO A 92 -8.63 -13.67 8.41
CA PRO A 92 -9.88 -13.65 9.15
C PRO A 92 -9.60 -13.88 10.65
N LEU A 93 -8.78 -13.02 11.26
CA LEU A 93 -8.41 -13.05 12.67
C LEU A 93 -8.93 -11.80 13.36
N ASP A 94 -9.59 -11.99 14.51
CA ASP A 94 -10.08 -10.91 15.35
C ASP A 94 -8.96 -10.21 16.12
N SER A 95 -9.29 -9.07 16.75
CA SER A 95 -8.39 -8.35 17.67
C SER A 95 -7.90 -9.21 18.83
N HIS A 96 -8.61 -10.29 19.16
CA HIS A 96 -8.21 -11.28 20.15
C HIS A 96 -7.69 -12.55 19.48
N MET A 97 -6.36 -12.64 19.33
CA MET A 97 -5.68 -13.83 18.82
C MET A 97 -5.14 -14.73 19.93
N SER A 98 -5.45 -16.02 19.87
CA SER A 98 -4.78 -17.08 20.65
C SER A 98 -3.32 -17.28 20.20
N LEU A 99 -2.52 -18.02 20.98
CA LEU A 99 -1.09 -18.22 20.69
C LEU A 99 -0.83 -18.81 19.30
N SER A 100 -1.61 -19.80 18.88
CA SER A 100 -1.49 -20.42 17.55
C SER A 100 -1.87 -19.45 16.43
N GLN A 101 -2.93 -18.64 16.63
CA GLN A 101 -3.33 -17.60 15.69
C GLN A 101 -2.26 -16.50 15.55
N ARG A 102 -1.60 -16.12 16.64
CA ARG A 102 -0.47 -15.17 16.60
C ARG A 102 0.71 -15.72 15.80
N LEU A 103 1.06 -16.99 16.00
CA LEU A 103 2.12 -17.64 15.21
C LEU A 103 1.77 -17.66 13.72
N TRP A 104 0.52 -17.96 13.38
CA TRP A 104 0.05 -17.92 12.00
C TRP A 104 0.08 -16.51 11.41
N ASN A 105 -0.37 -15.50 12.18
CA ASN A 105 -0.33 -14.09 11.78
C ASN A 105 1.10 -13.62 11.48
N ILE A 106 2.06 -13.96 12.35
CA ILE A 106 3.48 -13.65 12.15
C ILE A 106 4.02 -14.33 10.90
N ALA A 107 3.75 -15.63 10.74
CA ALA A 107 4.26 -16.41 9.60
C ALA A 107 3.73 -15.86 8.27
N TYR A 108 2.43 -15.58 8.20
CA TYR A 108 1.79 -15.02 7.01
C TYR A 108 2.29 -13.59 6.71
N THR A 109 2.31 -12.71 7.72
CA THR A 109 2.78 -11.32 7.53
C THR A 109 4.25 -11.28 7.09
N SER A 110 5.10 -12.13 7.68
CA SER A 110 6.51 -12.22 7.28
C SER A 110 6.66 -12.71 5.85
N LEU A 111 5.85 -13.70 5.44
CA LEU A 111 5.84 -14.19 4.07
C LEU A 111 5.41 -13.10 3.08
N VAL A 112 4.33 -12.37 3.37
CA VAL A 112 3.86 -11.25 2.54
C VAL A 112 4.92 -10.16 2.43
N GLY A 113 5.56 -9.81 3.55
CA GLY A 113 6.68 -8.87 3.59
C GLY A 113 7.83 -9.29 2.67
N MET A 114 8.25 -10.56 2.72
CA MET A 114 9.32 -11.10 1.88
C MET A 114 8.97 -11.13 0.39
N VAL A 115 7.70 -11.37 0.03
CA VAL A 115 7.25 -11.38 -1.37
C VAL A 115 7.21 -9.97 -1.96
N ARG A 116 7.04 -8.95 -1.11
CA ARG A 116 6.84 -7.56 -1.53
C ARG A 116 8.13 -6.73 -1.56
N THR A 117 9.19 -7.16 -0.88
CA THR A 117 10.56 -6.61 -0.99
C THR A 117 11.27 -7.10 -2.23
#